data_AF-A0A5N7CS74-F1
#
_entry.id   AF-A0A5N7CS74-F1
#
_cell.length_a   1.000
_cell.length_b   1.000
_cell.length_c   1.000
_cell.angle_alpha   90.00
_cell.angle_beta   90.00
_cell.angle_gamma   90.00
#
_symmetry.space_group_name_H-M   'P 1'
#
loop_
_entity.id
_entity.type
_entity.pdbx_description
1 polymer ?
#
loop_
_entity_poly.entity_id
_entity_poly.type
_entity_poly.pdbx_seq_one_letter_code
_entity_poly.pdbx_strand_id
1 'polypeptide(L)'
;MPSLQRLVLTTAYLVGTGVCNFVGVQSLPEAGSRAARLSLINLMSLFFSGGNEFGARLLGVSLGTYGAFHRTVGFVTVIQAIIHVVIIAKTRSISASDNLQFYGILV
;
A
#
# COMPACT_ATOMS: atom_id res chain seq x y z
N MET A 1 -9.64 -24.15 -4.37
CA MET A 1 -8.65 -23.60 -5.33
C MET A 1 -8.98 -22.13 -5.60
N PRO A 2 -8.00 -21.23 -5.77
CA PRO A 2 -8.28 -19.84 -6.12
C PRO A 2 -9.01 -19.76 -7.47
N SER A 3 -10.02 -18.89 -7.58
CA SER A 3 -10.70 -18.64 -8.86
C SER A 3 -9.73 -17.98 -9.84
N LEU A 4 -9.90 -18.24 -11.15
CA LEU A 4 -9.09 -17.62 -12.19
C LEU A 4 -9.11 -16.09 -12.10
N GLN A 5 -10.29 -15.51 -11.85
CA GLN A 5 -10.47 -14.08 -11.64
C GLN A 5 -9.63 -13.54 -10.48
N ARG A 6 -9.59 -14.26 -9.35
CA ARG A 6 -8.74 -13.88 -8.20
C ARG A 6 -7.27 -13.85 -8.60
N LEU A 7 -6.80 -14.85 -9.33
CA LEU A 7 -5.41 -14.96 -9.72
C LEU A 7 -5.00 -13.81 -10.64
N VAL A 8 -5.82 -13.52 -11.66
CA VAL A 8 -5.60 -12.41 -12.59
C VAL A 8 -5.57 -11.07 -11.86
N LEU A 9 -6.57 -10.80 -11.00
CA LEU A 9 -6.66 -9.54 -10.26
C LEU A 9 -5.47 -9.35 -9.31
N THR A 10 -5.14 -10.37 -8.52
CA THR A 10 -4.02 -10.30 -7.58
C THR A 10 -2.68 -10.16 -8.30
N THR A 11 -2.45 -10.91 -9.38
CA THR A 11 -1.19 -10.81 -10.14
C THR A 11 -1.06 -9.45 -10.83
N ALA A 12 -2.11 -8.97 -11.50
CA ALA A 12 -2.09 -7.65 -12.14
C ALA A 12 -1.82 -6.54 -11.12
N TYR A 13 -2.45 -6.61 -9.95
CA TYR A 13 -2.23 -5.67 -8.85
C TYR A 13 -0.79 -5.70 -8.32
N LEU A 14 -0.24 -6.90 -8.06
CA LEU A 14 1.12 -7.03 -7.54
C LEU A 14 2.17 -6.57 -8.55
N VAL A 15 2.00 -6.92 -9.82
CA VAL A 15 2.88 -6.48 -10.90
C VAL A 15 2.83 -4.96 -11.03
N GLY A 16 1.64 -4.36 -11.07
CA GLY A 16 1.48 -2.90 -11.11
C GLY A 16 2.12 -2.20 -9.91
N THR A 17 1.92 -2.75 -8.71
CA THR A 17 2.54 -2.23 -7.47
C THR A 17 4.07 -2.33 -7.52
N GLY A 18 4.61 -3.42 -8.05
CA GLY A 18 6.05 -3.60 -8.25
C GLY A 18 6.60 -2.56 -9.24
N VAL A 19 5.96 -2.41 -10.40
CA VAL A 19 6.36 -1.42 -11.41
C VAL A 19 6.39 -0.01 -10.82
N CYS A 20 5.33 0.40 -10.13
CA CYS A 20 5.26 1.72 -9.49
C CYS A 20 6.37 1.95 -8.44
N ASN A 21 6.77 0.89 -7.73
CA ASN A 21 7.81 0.96 -6.71
C ASN A 21 9.23 0.99 -7.26
N PHE A 22 9.51 0.30 -8.37
CA PHE A 22 10.88 0.06 -8.82
C PHE A 22 11.26 0.82 -10.10
N VAL A 23 10.32 1.03 -11.02
CA VAL A 23 10.65 1.59 -12.33
C VAL A 23 10.93 3.08 -12.21
N GLY A 24 12.14 3.46 -12.63
CA GLY A 24 12.60 4.85 -12.69
C GLY A 24 12.92 5.48 -11.33
N VAL A 25 13.04 4.68 -10.26
CA VAL A 25 13.51 5.17 -8.95
C VAL A 25 15.02 5.38 -8.99
N GLN A 26 15.46 6.58 -8.63
CA GLN A 26 16.89 6.95 -8.68
C GLN A 26 17.53 7.12 -7.30
N SER A 27 16.73 7.12 -6.22
CA SER A 27 17.24 7.31 -4.86
C SER A 27 16.39 6.65 -3.78
N LEU A 28 17.00 6.39 -2.62
CA LEU A 28 16.30 5.83 -1.45
C LEU A 28 15.16 6.73 -0.92
N PRO A 29 15.32 8.06 -0.77
CA PRO A 29 14.22 8.93 -0.35
C PRO A 29 13.04 8.92 -1.35
N GLU A 30 13.33 8.85 -2.65
CA GLU A 30 12.31 8.72 -3.68
C GLU A 30 11.53 7.41 -3.53
N ALA A 31 12.23 6.28 -3.33
CA ALA A 31 11.60 4.98 -3.06
C ALA A 31 10.66 5.05 -1.84
N GLY A 32 11.11 5.69 -0.76
CA GLY A 32 10.29 5.90 0.44
C GLY A 32 9.05 6.77 0.20
N SER A 33 9.17 7.81 -0.64
CA SER A 33 8.01 8.64 -1.02
C SER A 33 7.00 7.87 -1.87
N ARG A 34 7.48 7.05 -2.81
CA ARG A 34 6.61 6.19 -3.64
C ARG A 34 5.89 5.15 -2.80
N ALA A 35 6.58 4.52 -1.86
CA ALA A 35 5.97 3.58 -0.91
C ALA A 35 4.85 4.23 -0.09
N ALA A 36 5.07 5.46 0.41
CA ALA A 36 4.03 6.23 1.10
C ALA A 36 2.80 6.54 0.21
N ARG A 37 3.03 6.96 -1.04
CA ARG A 37 1.92 7.23 -1.97
C ARG A 37 1.11 5.97 -2.27
N LEU A 38 1.80 4.85 -2.50
CA LEU A 38 1.14 3.56 -2.75
C LEU A 38 0.37 3.06 -1.53
N SER A 39 0.91 3.23 -0.31
CA SER A 39 0.17 2.87 0.91
C SER A 39 -1.10 3.70 1.05
N LEU A 40 -1.06 5.01 0.79
CA LEU A 40 -2.25 5.87 0.84
C LEU A 40 -3.29 5.50 -0.23
N ILE A 41 -2.88 5.27 -1.48
CA ILE A 41 -3.80 4.86 -2.56
C ILE A 41 -4.49 3.54 -2.20
N ASN A 42 -3.72 2.57 -1.70
CA ASN A 42 -4.29 1.30 -1.26
C ASN A 42 -5.24 1.49 -0.06
N LEU A 43 -4.85 2.32 0.91
CA LEU A 43 -5.67 2.62 2.08
C LEU A 43 -7.01 3.26 1.71
N MET A 44 -7.00 4.24 0.80
CA MET A 44 -8.22 4.83 0.25
C MET A 44 -9.10 3.76 -0.39
N SER A 45 -8.51 2.86 -1.19
CA SER A 45 -9.23 1.78 -1.85
C SER A 45 -9.86 0.79 -0.87
N LEU A 46 -9.21 0.54 0.27
CA LEU A 46 -9.76 -0.30 1.35
C LEU A 46 -10.99 0.35 2.00
N PHE A 47 -10.96 1.66 2.24
CA PHE A 47 -12.08 2.36 2.88
C PHE A 47 -13.24 2.68 1.94
N PHE A 48 -12.96 2.91 0.64
CA PHE A 48 -13.97 3.29 -0.34
C PHE A 48 -15.05 2.22 -0.56
N SER A 49 -14.75 0.96 -0.21
CA SER A 49 -15.69 -0.14 -0.45
C SER A 49 -16.87 -0.17 0.52
N GLY A 50 -16.85 0.53 1.66
CA GLY A 50 -17.96 0.51 2.64
C GLY A 50 -18.37 -0.89 3.14
N GLY A 51 -17.54 -1.91 2.88
CA GLY A 51 -17.85 -3.34 2.97
C GLY A 51 -17.38 -4.09 1.72
N ASN A 52 -17.30 -5.44 1.73
CA ASN A 52 -16.82 -6.18 0.56
C ASN A 52 -17.82 -6.21 -0.61
N GLU A 53 -19.10 -5.91 -0.36
CA GLU A 53 -20.15 -6.07 -1.37
C GLU A 53 -20.09 -5.04 -2.48
N PHE A 54 -19.84 -3.77 -2.16
CA PHE A 54 -19.73 -2.72 -3.17
C PHE A 54 -18.58 -3.00 -4.13
N GLY A 55 -17.39 -3.29 -3.59
CA GLY A 55 -16.23 -3.60 -4.42
C GLY A 55 -16.38 -4.91 -5.21
N ALA A 56 -17.04 -5.93 -4.65
CA ALA A 56 -17.37 -7.15 -5.39
C ALA A 56 -18.28 -6.86 -6.59
N ARG A 57 -19.32 -6.03 -6.41
CA ARG A 57 -20.22 -5.61 -7.49
C ARG A 57 -19.51 -4.74 -8.53
N LEU A 58 -18.70 -3.78 -8.08
CA LEU A 58 -17.96 -2.87 -8.97
C LEU A 58 -16.99 -3.61 -9.89
N LEU A 59 -16.33 -4.65 -9.38
CA LEU A 59 -15.38 -5.47 -10.15
C LEU A 59 -16.04 -6.68 -10.83
N GLY A 60 -17.33 -6.90 -10.63
CA GLY A 60 -18.05 -8.05 -11.20
C GLY A 60 -17.53 -9.40 -10.73
N VAL A 61 -17.03 -9.49 -9.49
CA VAL A 61 -16.47 -10.73 -8.91
C VAL A 61 -17.27 -11.22 -7.71
N SER A 62 -17.05 -12.47 -7.32
CA SER A 62 -17.69 -13.01 -6.12
C SER A 62 -17.20 -12.32 -4.84
N LEU A 63 -18.06 -12.24 -3.82
CA LEU A 63 -17.73 -11.64 -2.53
C LEU A 63 -16.48 -12.27 -1.89
N GLY A 64 -16.33 -13.60 -2.01
CA GLY A 64 -15.13 -14.30 -1.54
C GLY A 64 -13.86 -13.94 -2.33
N THR A 65 -13.98 -13.72 -3.63
CA THR A 65 -12.86 -13.26 -4.48
C THR A 65 -12.44 -11.85 -4.09
N TYR A 66 -13.40 -10.93 -3.98
CA TYR A 66 -13.14 -9.56 -3.56
C TYR A 66 -12.58 -9.51 -2.14
N GLY A 67 -13.15 -10.25 -1.18
CA GLY A 67 -12.67 -10.27 0.20
C GLY A 67 -11.22 -10.78 0.31
N ALA A 68 -10.85 -11.80 -0.48
CA ALA A 68 -9.46 -12.26 -0.54
C ALA A 68 -8.54 -11.20 -1.16
N PHE A 69 -8.97 -10.54 -2.24
CA PHE A 69 -8.23 -9.46 -2.89
C PHE A 69 -8.05 -8.25 -1.96
N HIS A 70 -9.12 -7.80 -1.31
CA HIS A 70 -9.12 -6.72 -0.33
C HIS A 70 -8.13 -7.00 0.82
N ARG A 71 -8.11 -8.24 1.34
CA ARG A 71 -7.13 -8.65 2.35
C ARG A 71 -5.69 -8.57 1.84
N THR A 72 -5.44 -8.98 0.59
CA THR A 72 -4.12 -8.84 -0.03
C THR A 72 -3.70 -7.38 -0.15
N VAL A 73 -4.60 -6.49 -0.61
CA VAL A 73 -4.34 -5.04 -0.66
C VAL A 73 -4.03 -4.49 0.73
N GLY A 74 -4.74 -4.96 1.77
CA GLY A 74 -4.45 -4.64 3.17
C GLY A 74 -3.03 -4.99 3.60
N PHE A 75 -2.59 -6.22 3.35
CA PHE A 75 -1.21 -6.64 3.66
C PHE A 75 -0.16 -5.82 2.91
N VAL A 76 -0.37 -5.57 1.61
CA VAL A 76 0.55 -4.75 0.81
C VAL A 76 0.60 -3.31 1.33
N THR A 77 -0.53 -2.75 1.74
CA THR A 77 -0.60 -1.40 2.36
C THR A 77 0.31 -1.31 3.58
N VAL A 78 0.23 -2.28 4.49
CA VAL A 78 1.07 -2.33 5.70
C VAL A 78 2.54 -2.46 5.33
N ILE A 79 2.88 -3.34 4.38
CA ILE A 79 4.27 -3.50 3.92
C ILE A 79 4.82 -2.18 3.36
N GLN A 80 4.05 -1.48 2.51
CA GLN A 80 4.45 -0.19 1.95
C GLN A 80 4.63 0.88 3.03
N ALA A 81 3.74 0.92 4.02
CA ALA A 81 3.87 1.84 5.15
C ALA A 81 5.13 1.56 5.98
N ILE A 82 5.44 0.28 6.25
CA ILE A 82 6.67 -0.12 6.97
C ILE A 82 7.91 0.31 6.18
N ILE A 83 7.96 0.05 4.87
CA ILE A 83 9.07 0.46 3.99
C ILE A 83 9.27 1.98 4.07
N HIS A 84 8.18 2.75 3.98
CA HIS A 84 8.22 4.20 4.11
C HIS A 84 8.84 4.63 5.45
N VAL A 85 8.35 4.11 6.58
CA VAL A 85 8.84 4.44 7.92
C VAL A 85 10.33 4.09 8.08
N VAL A 86 10.74 2.91 7.63
CA VAL A 86 12.13 2.45 7.71
C VAL A 86 13.05 3.36 6.88
N ILE A 87 12.66 3.73 5.67
CA ILE A 87 13.45 4.62 4.81
C ILE A 87 13.57 6.01 5.44
N ILE A 88 12.48 6.57 5.97
CA ILE A 88 12.52 7.88 6.64
C ILE A 88 13.42 7.84 7.87
N ALA A 89 13.33 6.77 8.69
CA ALA A 89 14.17 6.61 9.88
C ALA A 89 15.67 6.47 9.55
N LYS A 90 16.01 5.93 8.37
CA LYS A 90 17.39 5.79 7.89
C LYS A 90 17.93 7.03 7.19
N THR A 91 17.07 7.76 6.49
CA THR A 91 17.48 8.91 5.65
C THR A 91 17.40 10.23 6.37
N ARG A 92 16.62 10.33 7.46
CA ARG A 92 16.67 11.46 8.38
C ARG A 92 17.52 11.11 9.59
N SER A 93 18.47 11.98 9.91
CA SER A 93 19.10 11.99 11.23
C SER A 93 18.03 12.38 12.25
N ILE A 94 17.37 11.40 12.86
CA ILE A 94 16.45 11.63 13.99
C ILE A 94 17.32 12.04 15.18
N SER A 95 17.57 13.34 15.32
CA SER A 95 18.20 13.89 16.51
C SER A 95 17.11 14.10 17.54
N ALA A 96 17.14 13.31 18.62
CA ALA A 96 16.18 13.44 19.74
C ALA A 96 16.24 14.82 20.45
N SER A 97 17.22 15.65 20.10
CA SER A 97 17.35 17.04 20.55
C SER A 97 16.48 18.02 19.77
N ASP A 98 15.92 17.63 18.62
CA ASP A 98 15.13 18.50 17.73
C ASP A 98 13.63 18.27 18.00
N ASN A 99 13.08 19.00 18.97
CA ASN A 99 11.68 18.90 19.44
C ASN A 99 10.61 19.01 18.32
N LEU A 100 10.97 19.57 17.15
CA LEU A 100 10.09 19.71 15.99
C LEU A 100 9.86 18.39 15.22
N GLN A 101 10.79 17.43 15.25
CA GLN A 101 10.63 16.16 14.51
C GLN A 101 9.71 15.17 15.23
N PHE A 102 9.63 15.23 16.56
CA PHE A 102 8.80 14.30 17.35
C PHE A 102 7.30 14.61 17.21
N TYR A 103 6.93 15.88 17.04
CA TYR A 103 5.53 16.30 16.85
C TYR A 103 4.94 15.83 15.52
N GLY A 104 5.75 15.66 14.46
CA GLY A 104 5.28 15.19 13.15
C GLY A 104 4.98 13.69 13.07
N ILE A 105 5.33 12.91 14.10
CA ILE A 105 5.09 11.46 14.18
C ILE A 105 3.84 11.15 15.04
N LEU A 106 3.41 12.11 15.88
CA LEU A 106 2.31 11.97 16.85
C LEU A 106 0.97 12.58 16.40
N VAL A 107 0.90 13.12 15.17
CA VAL A 107 -0.32 13.64 14.54
C VAL A 107 -0.76 12.72 13.40
#